data_AF-A0A419JKU3-F1
#
_entry.id   AF-A0A419JKU3-F1
#
_cell.length_a   1.000
_cell.length_b   1.000
_cell.length_c   1.000
_cell.angle_alpha   90.00
_cell.angle_beta   90.00
_cell.angle_gamma   90.00
#
_symmetry.space_group_name_H-M   'P 1'
#
loop_
_entity.id
_entity.type
_entity.pdbx_description
1 polymer ?
#
loop_
_entity_poly.entity_id
_entity_poly.type
_entity_poly.pdbx_seq_one_letter_code
_entity_poly.pdbx_strand_id
1 'polypeptide(L)'
;MKTLIGFGQKEAYKRVEQLGDRLAEIKSQMDLEAFRPIVGDVYDNRSERGGRPNIDGVVMVKLLVLQQWYGLSDLKLERQAVDRLSFMNFLGFPEDIPDFTTVWHFGERLAKTGKD
;
A
#
# COMPACT_ATOMS: atom_id res chain seq x y z
N MET A 1 -1.85 -4.56 16.70
CA MET A 1 -2.96 -5.03 17.57
C MET A 1 -4.21 -5.01 16.69
N LYS A 2 -5.08 -6.03 16.62
CA LYS A 2 -6.23 -5.98 15.67
C LYS A 2 -7.21 -4.89 16.13
N THR A 3 -7.28 -3.77 15.41
CA THR A 3 -8.20 -2.66 15.72
C THR A 3 -9.65 -3.03 15.37
N LEU A 4 -10.62 -2.47 16.10
CA LEU A 4 -12.06 -2.64 15.80
C LEU A 4 -12.40 -2.23 14.36
N ILE A 5 -11.73 -1.20 13.86
CA ILE A 5 -11.83 -0.72 12.49
C ILE A 5 -11.37 -1.81 11.51
N GLY A 6 -10.20 -2.40 11.73
CA GLY A 6 -9.68 -3.48 10.89
C GLY A 6 -10.55 -4.74 10.88
N PHE A 7 -11.23 -5.04 12.01
CA PHE A 7 -12.23 -6.11 12.05
C PHE A 7 -13.45 -5.80 11.19
N GLY A 8 -14.03 -4.60 11.36
CA GLY A 8 -15.20 -4.17 10.57
C GLY A 8 -14.93 -4.15 9.06
N GLN A 9 -13.75 -3.69 8.64
CA GLN A 9 -13.34 -3.71 7.22
C GLN A 9 -13.23 -5.12 6.66
N LYS A 10 -12.69 -6.08 7.43
CA LYS A 10 -12.59 -7.48 7.03
C LYS A 10 -13.95 -8.17 6.93
N GLU A 11 -14.85 -7.88 7.87
CA GLU A 11 -16.22 -8.38 7.80
C GLU A 11 -16.98 -7.80 6.59
N ALA A 12 -16.87 -6.49 6.35
CA ALA A 12 -17.47 -5.86 5.18
C ALA A 12 -16.91 -6.42 3.85
N TYR A 13 -15.61 -6.75 3.83
CA TYR A 13 -14.95 -7.34 2.67
C TYR A 13 -15.51 -8.70 2.26
N LYS A 14 -16.02 -9.53 3.18
CA LYS A 14 -16.59 -10.86 2.85
C LYS A 14 -17.66 -10.79 1.76
N ARG A 15 -18.44 -9.71 1.73
CA ARG A 15 -19.47 -9.54 0.69
C ARG A 15 -18.85 -9.27 -0.68
N VAL A 16 -17.75 -8.53 -0.74
CA VAL A 16 -16.99 -8.28 -1.97
C VAL A 16 -16.34 -9.58 -2.45
N GLU A 17 -15.73 -10.34 -1.54
CA GLU A 17 -15.12 -11.63 -1.85
C GLU A 17 -16.11 -12.61 -2.50
N GLN A 18 -17.34 -12.72 -1.96
CA GLN A 18 -18.41 -13.55 -2.53
C GLN A 18 -18.85 -13.14 -3.94
N LEU A 19 -18.71 -11.86 -4.29
CA LEU A 19 -19.08 -11.34 -5.61
C LEU A 19 -17.93 -11.45 -6.64
N GLY A 20 -16.76 -11.91 -6.20
CA GLY A 20 -15.54 -12.00 -6.99
C GLY A 20 -14.69 -10.74 -6.83
N ASP A 21 -13.43 -10.93 -6.40
CA ASP A 21 -12.42 -9.88 -6.30
C ASP A 21 -11.18 -10.25 -7.12
N ARG A 22 -11.10 -9.70 -8.34
CA ARG A 22 -9.95 -9.93 -9.23
C ARG A 22 -8.62 -9.49 -8.60
N LEU A 23 -8.61 -8.47 -7.74
CA LEU A 23 -7.38 -8.06 -7.05
C LEU A 23 -6.94 -9.09 -6.02
N ALA A 24 -7.87 -9.81 -5.38
CA ALA A 24 -7.53 -10.89 -4.46
C ALA A 24 -6.89 -12.07 -5.20
N GLU A 25 -7.41 -12.44 -6.37
CA GLU A 25 -6.82 -13.47 -7.23
C GLU A 25 -5.39 -13.11 -7.62
N ILE A 26 -5.17 -11.89 -8.13
CA ILE A 26 -3.84 -11.43 -8.52
C ILE A 26 -2.89 -11.37 -7.31
N LYS A 27 -3.36 -10.83 -6.18
CA LYS A 27 -2.58 -10.77 -4.92
C LYS A 27 -2.08 -12.16 -4.51
N SER A 28 -2.89 -13.21 -4.67
CA SER A 28 -2.52 -14.59 -4.31
C SER A 28 -1.40 -15.17 -5.18
N GLN A 29 -1.18 -14.62 -6.37
CA GLN A 29 -0.18 -15.09 -7.34
C GLN A 29 1.11 -14.26 -7.30
N MET A 30 1.10 -13.11 -6.61
CA MET A 30 2.23 -12.19 -6.56
C MET A 30 2.91 -12.23 -5.19
N ASP A 31 4.17 -12.65 -5.15
CA ASP A 31 5.02 -12.48 -3.98
C ASP A 31 5.54 -11.03 -3.89
N LEU A 32 4.71 -10.15 -3.34
CA LEU A 32 5.07 -8.74 -3.16
C LEU A 32 6.09 -8.53 -2.02
N GLU A 33 6.28 -9.52 -1.15
CA GLU A 33 7.30 -9.46 -0.11
C GLU A 33 8.72 -9.60 -0.70
N ALA A 34 8.85 -10.18 -1.89
CA ALA A 34 10.11 -10.20 -2.64
C ALA A 34 10.67 -8.80 -2.95
N PHE A 35 9.83 -7.75 -2.94
CA PHE A 35 10.27 -6.36 -3.11
C PHE A 35 10.83 -5.73 -1.83
N ARG A 36 10.56 -6.30 -0.64
CA ARG A 36 11.04 -5.77 0.64
C ARG A 36 12.55 -5.52 0.68
N PRO A 37 13.45 -6.45 0.25
CA PRO A 37 14.88 -6.18 0.21
C PRO A 37 15.28 -5.10 -0.80
N ILE A 38 14.48 -4.89 -1.86
CA ILE A 38 14.74 -3.88 -2.90
C ILE A 38 14.40 -2.48 -2.38
N VAL A 39 13.29 -2.35 -1.65
CA VAL A 39 12.81 -1.04 -1.17
C VAL A 39 13.22 -0.72 0.27
N GLY A 40 13.93 -1.64 0.93
CA GLY A 40 14.31 -1.51 2.34
C GLY A 40 15.29 -0.35 2.62
N ASP A 41 16.04 0.09 1.61
CA ASP A 41 17.00 1.20 1.69
C ASP A 41 16.44 2.53 1.18
N VAL A 42 15.21 2.55 0.64
CA VAL A 42 14.53 3.75 0.11
C VAL A 42 14.18 4.73 1.24
N TYR A 43 14.08 4.21 2.46
CA TYR A 43 13.84 4.99 3.65
C TYR A 43 15.16 5.38 4.35
N ASP A 44 15.49 6.66 4.31
CA ASP A 44 16.66 7.22 5.01
C ASP A 44 16.31 7.72 6.42
N ASN A 45 15.91 6.78 7.28
CA ASN A 45 15.48 7.10 8.65
C ASN A 45 16.58 6.87 9.70
N ARG A 46 17.83 6.72 9.27
CA ARG A 46 18.98 6.45 10.15
C ARG A 46 19.57 7.74 10.75
N SER A 47 18.77 8.78 10.94
CA SER A 47 19.23 10.02 11.57
C SER A 47 19.16 9.90 13.10
N GLU A 48 20.14 10.49 13.79
CA GLU A 48 20.27 10.48 15.26
C GLU A 48 19.07 11.08 15.99
N ARG A 49 18.21 11.85 15.29
CA ARG A 49 17.04 12.52 15.87
C ARG A 49 15.77 11.66 15.89
N GLY A 50 15.79 10.48 15.26
CA GLY A 50 14.59 9.68 15.05
C GLY A 50 13.59 10.35 14.11
N GLY A 51 12.74 9.54 13.47
CA GLY A 51 11.67 10.01 12.59
C GLY A 51 10.38 9.21 12.83
N ARG A 52 9.26 9.69 12.28
CA ARG A 52 8.00 8.92 12.26
C ARG A 52 8.29 7.52 11.68
N PRO A 53 7.78 6.44 12.30
CA PRO A 53 7.90 5.11 11.72
C PRO A 53 7.44 5.16 10.26
N ASN A 54 8.26 4.66 9.35
CA ASN A 54 7.86 4.59 7.95
C ASN A 54 6.68 3.66 7.80
N ILE A 55 5.82 3.99 6.84
CA ILE A 55 4.87 3.01 6.34
C ILE A 55 5.66 1.84 5.73
N ASP A 56 5.11 0.64 5.85
CA ASP A 56 5.74 -0.55 5.29
C ASP A 56 6.00 -0.35 3.79
N GLY A 57 7.26 -0.49 3.35
CA GLY A 57 7.65 -0.34 1.97
C GLY A 57 6.87 -1.27 1.02
N VAL A 58 6.44 -2.45 1.49
CA VAL A 58 5.61 -3.36 0.69
C VAL A 58 4.20 -2.78 0.47
N VAL A 59 3.65 -2.04 1.44
CA VAL A 59 2.38 -1.32 1.25
C VAL A 59 2.54 -0.20 0.22
N MET A 60 3.67 0.52 0.24
CA MET A 60 3.96 1.54 -0.78
C MET A 60 4.10 0.93 -2.18
N VAL A 61 4.80 -0.19 -2.32
CA VAL A 61 4.90 -0.92 -3.59
C VAL A 61 3.51 -1.32 -4.10
N LYS A 62 2.65 -1.87 -3.23
CA LYS A 62 1.26 -2.19 -3.59
C LYS A 62 0.47 -0.98 -4.06
N LEU A 63 0.65 0.17 -3.42
CA LEU A 63 0.01 1.43 -3.83
C LEU A 63 0.47 1.86 -5.23
N LEU A 64 1.77 1.79 -5.52
CA LEU A 64 2.31 2.09 -6.86
C LEU A 64 1.79 1.12 -7.93
N VAL A 65 1.65 -0.16 -7.60
CA VAL A 65 1.03 -1.16 -8.49
C VAL A 65 -0.42 -0.77 -8.81
N LEU A 66 -1.22 -0.42 -7.79
CA LEU A 66 -2.58 0.06 -7.99
C LEU A 66 -2.62 1.37 -8.80
N GLN A 67 -1.68 2.28 -8.54
CA GLN A 67 -1.55 3.54 -9.27
C GLN A 67 -1.37 3.28 -10.77
N GLN A 68 -0.42 2.41 -11.12
CA GLN A 68 -0.08 2.09 -12.50
C GLN A 68 -1.19 1.32 -13.23
N TRP A 69 -1.78 0.31 -12.60
CA TRP A 69 -2.82 -0.51 -13.23
C TRP A 69 -4.14 0.23 -13.46
N TYR A 70 -4.47 1.17 -12.59
CA TYR A 70 -5.72 1.93 -12.67
C TYR A 70 -5.53 3.36 -13.22
N GLY A 71 -4.30 3.74 -13.61
CA GLY A 71 -3.98 5.06 -14.14
C GLY A 71 -4.37 6.20 -13.19
N LEU A 72 -4.03 6.06 -11.90
CA LEU A 72 -4.44 6.97 -10.85
C LEU A 72 -3.37 8.05 -10.60
N SER A 73 -3.79 9.30 -10.34
CA SER A 73 -2.92 10.27 -9.67
C SER A 73 -2.77 9.92 -8.20
N ASP A 74 -1.75 10.45 -7.51
CA ASP A 74 -1.53 10.16 -6.08
C ASP A 74 -2.76 10.49 -5.22
N LEU A 75 -3.41 11.62 -5.49
CA LEU A 75 -4.64 12.01 -4.78
C LEU A 75 -5.82 11.06 -5.07
N LYS A 76 -5.93 10.57 -6.31
CA LYS A 76 -7.00 9.63 -6.68
C LYS A 76 -6.73 8.24 -6.11
N LEU A 77 -5.45 7.85 -6.00
CA LEU A 77 -5.01 6.63 -5.36
C LEU A 77 -5.37 6.63 -3.88
N GLU A 78 -5.01 7.69 -3.13
CA GLU A 78 -5.38 7.84 -1.72
C GLU A 78 -6.90 7.71 -1.53
N ARG A 79 -7.69 8.47 -2.29
CA ARG A 79 -9.16 8.41 -2.25
C ARG A 79 -9.71 7.00 -2.50
N GLN A 80 -9.20 6.30 -3.52
CA GLN A 80 -9.66 4.94 -3.79
C GLN A 80 -9.18 3.91 -2.76
N ALA A 81 -7.99 4.11 -2.19
CA ALA A 81 -7.45 3.23 -1.16
C ALA A 81 -8.30 3.29 0.12
N VAL A 82 -8.83 4.46 0.50
CA VAL A 82 -9.74 4.58 1.65
C VAL A 82 -11.17 4.11 1.36
N ASP A 83 -11.67 4.28 0.13
CA ASP A 83 -13.06 3.99 -0.20
C ASP A 83 -13.33 2.53 -0.62
N ARG A 84 -12.35 1.86 -1.24
CA ARG A 84 -12.56 0.54 -1.88
C ARG A 84 -12.07 -0.61 -1.01
N LEU A 85 -13.00 -1.46 -0.57
CA LEU A 85 -12.68 -2.69 0.17
C LEU A 85 -11.75 -3.65 -0.59
N SER A 86 -11.85 -3.72 -1.93
CA SER A 86 -10.92 -4.52 -2.74
C SER A 86 -9.49 -3.97 -2.71
N PHE A 87 -9.33 -2.64 -2.67
CA PHE A 87 -8.01 -2.02 -2.51
C PHE A 87 -7.49 -2.26 -1.09
N MET A 88 -8.32 -2.06 -0.06
CA MET A 88 -7.95 -2.37 1.33
C MET A 88 -7.49 -3.81 1.51
N ASN A 89 -8.18 -4.78 0.90
CA ASN A 89 -7.75 -6.17 0.89
C ASN A 89 -6.42 -6.36 0.16
N PHE A 90 -6.24 -5.75 -1.02
CA PHE A 90 -4.98 -5.81 -1.77
C PHE A 90 -3.80 -5.30 -0.92
N LEU A 91 -3.99 -4.16 -0.25
CA LEU A 91 -3.01 -3.54 0.65
C LEU A 91 -2.75 -4.37 1.91
N GLY A 92 -3.71 -5.21 2.33
CA GLY A 92 -3.59 -6.08 3.50
C GLY A 92 -4.23 -5.51 4.76
N PHE A 93 -5.17 -4.58 4.62
CA PHE A 93 -5.80 -3.84 5.72
C PHE A 93 -4.76 -3.17 6.63
N PRO A 94 -3.93 -2.25 6.10
CA PRO A 94 -3.01 -1.48 6.92
C PRO A 94 -3.79 -0.63 7.95
N GLU A 95 -3.15 -0.33 9.08
CA GLU A 95 -3.78 0.50 10.13
C GLU A 95 -4.05 1.92 9.62
N ASP A 96 -3.11 2.48 8.84
CA ASP A 96 -3.21 3.79 8.19
C ASP A 96 -2.92 3.68 6.69
N ILE A 97 -3.65 4.44 5.88
CA ILE A 97 -3.35 4.64 4.46
C ILE A 97 -2.45 5.88 4.34
N PRO A 98 -1.31 5.80 3.64
CA PRO A 98 -0.49 6.98 3.37
C PRO A 98 -1.28 8.06 2.64
N ASP A 99 -1.05 9.31 3.02
CA ASP A 99 -1.49 10.43 2.19
C ASP A 99 -0.75 10.46 0.84
N PHE A 100 -1.32 11.17 -0.13
CA PHE A 100 -0.77 11.28 -1.48
C PHE A 100 0.66 11.84 -1.49
N THR A 101 1.03 12.72 -0.55
CA THR A 101 2.37 13.29 -0.49
C THR A 101 3.41 12.25 -0.09
N THR A 102 3.03 11.31 0.78
CA THR A 102 3.87 10.19 1.21
C THR A 102 4.13 9.23 0.06
N VAL A 103 3.11 8.94 -0.76
CA VAL A 103 3.25 8.12 -1.98
C VAL A 103 4.17 8.81 -2.98
N TRP A 104 3.95 10.09 -3.24
CA TRP A 104 4.79 10.88 -4.14
C TRP A 104 6.26 10.89 -3.71
N HIS A 105 6.53 11.19 -2.43
CA HIS A 105 7.89 11.17 -1.88
C HIS A 105 8.56 9.80 -1.97
N PHE A 106 7.80 8.72 -1.86
CA PHE A 106 8.34 7.37 -2.03
C PHE A 106 8.74 7.11 -3.48
N GLY A 107 7.90 7.47 -4.46
CA GLY A 107 8.23 7.40 -5.88
C GLY A 107 9.47 8.21 -6.24
N GLU A 108 9.58 9.45 -5.74
CA GLU A 108 10.76 10.30 -5.91
C GLU A 108 12.05 9.65 -5.39
N ARG A 109 11.97 8.91 -4.27
CA ARG A 109 13.13 8.22 -3.70
C ARG A 109 13.50 6.97 -4.51
N LEU A 110 12.52 6.25 -5.05
CA LEU A 110 12.78 5.15 -5.98
C LEU A 110 13.52 5.64 -7.22
N ALA A 111 13.05 6.72 -7.85
CA ALA A 111 13.71 7.30 -9.02
C ALA A 111 15.14 7.76 -8.71
N LYS A 112 15.37 8.41 -7.56
CA LYS A 112 16.72 8.82 -7.12
C LYS A 112 17.66 7.65 -6.84
N THR A 113 17.13 6.48 -6.52
CA THR A 113 17.90 5.27 -6.24
C THR A 113 17.95 4.29 -7.42
N GLY A 114 17.35 4.65 -8.57
CA GLY A 114 17.28 3.82 -9.78
C GLY A 114 16.43 2.56 -9.60
N LYS A 115 15.34 2.65 -8.84
CA LYS A 115 14.44 1.55 -8.47
C LYS A 115 12.98 1.78 -8.91
N ASP A 116 12.74 2.73 -9.81
CA ASP A 116 11.43 3.06 -10.39
C ASP A 116 10.99 2.12 -11.52
#